data_AF-A0A955MUU7-F1
#
_entry.id   AF-A0A955MUU7-F1
#
_cell.length_a   1.000
_cell.length_b   1.000
_cell.length_c   1.000
_cell.angle_alpha   90.00
_cell.angle_beta   90.00
_cell.angle_gamma   90.00
#
_symmetry.space_group_name_H-M   'P 1'
#
loop_
_entity.id
_entity.type
_entity.pdbx_description
1 polymer ?
#
loop_
_entity_poly.entity_id
_entity_poly.type
_entity_poly.pdbx_seq_one_letter_code
_entity_poly.pdbx_strand_id
1 'polypeptide(L)'
;MRKFDFRLERLLRLRNHLERLGRIELLQEEGRLAEWVDGKEFLEQELSDTSESLAPKRGARWKGREQGERVHYYERVESLLSATRQELEKQEEKVSESRKRLVERSRNKRTVEALKERQWDTWRQEAEREELAELDEIGQRKREWGSERGSVMVTALLLILTIGLGYLCFSTWNSWIRSGDVGQPILRAPFDRLAQNRVEEQLLTFQNDQRVRRQKLERQLLESRGEEGEVVTQTREREGFQRTLDRIRQKEEELRRKEDEIKSRQAALDQSQRDLQAEIRRNNNLLNRISSTLAELQELEERRNREISEDRKNRVEELAQMVRNQKPSDAATLLLAVAFPDPLNPQAPPFPPDESFEGPDLVMDVLLQVPSVNRAEIMNKMVRENAEQSALLFDMMDNPKTGLEEGGETTTP
;
A
#
# COMPACT_ATOMS: atom_id res chain seq x y z
N MET A 1 -3.66 -29.90 10.63
CA MET A 1 -4.25 -29.12 9.52
C MET A 1 -3.19 -28.81 8.47
N ARG A 2 -3.53 -29.02 7.19
CA ARG A 2 -2.67 -28.62 6.07
C ARG A 2 -2.60 -27.08 6.00
N LYS A 3 -1.54 -26.51 5.42
CA LYS A 3 -1.47 -25.06 5.19
C LYS A 3 -2.15 -24.75 3.85
N PHE A 4 -2.92 -23.67 3.79
CA PHE A 4 -3.44 -23.15 2.52
C PHE A 4 -2.28 -22.58 1.67
N ASP A 5 -2.21 -22.99 0.41
CA ASP A 5 -1.28 -22.45 -0.56
C ASP A 5 -2.03 -21.90 -1.77
N PHE A 6 -1.88 -20.59 -2.01
CA PHE A 6 -2.54 -19.91 -3.10
C PHE A 6 -1.64 -19.93 -4.34
N ARG A 7 -2.01 -20.71 -5.36
CA ARG A 7 -1.20 -20.90 -6.58
C ARG A 7 -0.83 -19.58 -7.29
N LEU A 8 -1.64 -18.54 -7.16
CA LEU A 8 -1.41 -17.23 -7.77
C LEU A 8 -0.80 -16.18 -6.82
N GLU A 9 -0.22 -16.60 -5.68
CA GLU A 9 0.39 -15.69 -4.71
C GLU A 9 1.54 -14.87 -5.33
N ARG A 10 2.37 -15.49 -6.18
CA ARG A 10 3.43 -14.79 -6.91
C ARG A 10 2.87 -13.69 -7.82
N LEU A 11 1.76 -13.97 -8.51
CA LEU A 11 1.08 -13.00 -9.37
C LEU A 11 0.49 -11.86 -8.53
N LEU A 12 -0.11 -12.16 -7.38
CA LEU A 12 -0.64 -11.14 -6.46
C LEU A 12 0.46 -10.21 -5.97
N ARG A 13 1.63 -10.74 -5.58
CA ARG A 13 2.80 -9.93 -5.21
C ARG A 13 3.28 -9.03 -6.35
N LEU A 14 3.34 -9.56 -7.58
CA LEU A 14 3.68 -8.77 -8.75
C LEU A 14 2.66 -7.65 -8.99
N ARG A 15 1.36 -7.93 -8.89
CA ARG A 15 0.30 -6.91 -9.06
C ARG A 15 0.36 -5.84 -7.97
N ASN A 16 0.65 -6.21 -6.72
CA ASN A 16 0.88 -5.26 -5.64
C ASN A 16 2.07 -4.34 -5.92
N HIS A 17 3.16 -4.90 -6.43
CA HIS A 17 4.34 -4.11 -6.81
C HIS A 17 4.03 -3.15 -7.96
N LEU A 18 3.32 -3.61 -9.00
CA LEU A 18 2.91 -2.77 -10.13
C LEU A 18 1.95 -1.65 -9.72
N GLU A 19 1.00 -1.92 -8.82
CA GLU A 19 0.14 -0.89 -8.24
C GLU A 19 0.97 0.16 -7.49
N ARG A 20 1.93 -0.29 -6.66
CA ARG A 20 2.84 0.62 -5.94
C ARG A 20 3.65 1.49 -6.89
N LEU A 21 4.23 0.92 -7.95
CA LEU A 21 4.93 1.69 -8.98
C LEU A 21 4.01 2.70 -9.67
N GLY A 22 2.75 2.32 -9.96
CA GLY A 22 1.78 3.25 -10.53
C GLY A 22 1.40 4.41 -9.62
N ARG A 23 1.41 4.21 -8.29
CA ARG A 23 1.21 5.31 -7.33
C ARG A 23 2.39 6.28 -7.32
N ILE A 24 3.62 5.75 -7.40
CA ILE A 24 4.84 6.57 -7.46
C ILE A 24 4.85 7.38 -8.77
N GLU A 25 4.56 6.73 -9.89
CA GLU A 25 4.46 7.37 -11.22
C GLU A 25 3.41 8.50 -11.20
N LEU A 26 2.21 8.25 -10.66
CA LEU A 26 1.19 9.29 -10.52
C LEU A 26 1.66 10.48 -9.67
N LEU A 27 2.29 10.23 -8.52
CA LEU A 27 2.80 11.30 -7.66
C LEU A 27 3.89 12.13 -8.33
N GLN A 28 4.75 11.51 -9.14
CA GLN A 28 5.77 12.23 -9.91
C GLN A 28 5.13 13.14 -10.96
N GLU A 29 4.14 12.64 -11.70
CA GLU A 29 3.46 13.46 -12.71
C GLU A 29 2.62 14.58 -12.08
N GLU A 30 2.01 14.34 -10.92
CA GLU A 30 1.31 15.37 -10.14
C GLU A 30 2.28 16.44 -9.58
N GLY A 31 3.49 16.05 -9.15
CA GLY A 31 4.54 16.97 -8.73
C GLY A 31 4.98 17.89 -9.87
N ARG A 32 5.27 17.32 -11.05
CA ARG A 32 5.58 18.10 -12.26
C ARG A 32 4.43 19.03 -12.67
N LEU A 33 3.18 18.58 -12.57
CA LEU A 33 2.02 19.43 -12.85
C LEU A 33 1.98 20.63 -11.90
N ALA A 34 2.26 20.43 -10.61
CA ALA A 34 2.31 21.53 -9.64
C ALA A 34 3.39 22.56 -10.01
N GLU A 35 4.58 22.12 -10.40
CA GLU A 35 5.66 23.01 -10.87
C GLU A 35 5.22 23.88 -12.06
N TRP A 36 4.49 23.31 -13.02
CA TRP A 36 3.95 24.06 -14.16
C TRP A 36 2.85 25.05 -13.77
N VAL A 37 2.00 24.69 -12.81
CA VAL A 37 0.97 25.58 -12.28
C VAL A 37 1.62 26.78 -11.59
N ASP A 38 2.59 26.54 -10.71
CA ASP A 38 3.32 27.60 -10.01
C ASP A 38 4.06 28.51 -11.01
N GLY A 39 4.72 27.92 -12.02
CA GLY A 39 5.39 28.66 -13.09
C GLY A 39 4.44 29.52 -13.94
N LYS A 40 3.22 29.02 -14.20
CA LYS A 40 2.18 29.80 -14.87
C LYS A 40 1.72 30.97 -14.01
N GLU A 41 1.42 30.74 -12.72
CA GLU A 41 1.00 31.80 -11.80
C GLU A 41 2.06 32.91 -11.68
N PHE A 42 3.34 32.52 -11.60
CA PHE A 42 4.46 33.46 -11.61
C PHE A 42 4.49 34.32 -12.89
N LEU A 43 4.37 33.70 -14.07
CA LEU A 43 4.35 34.43 -15.34
C LEU A 43 3.11 35.32 -15.50
N GLU A 44 1.95 34.90 -14.99
CA GLU A 44 0.73 35.72 -14.99
C GLU A 44 0.88 36.95 -14.09
N GLN A 45 1.53 36.81 -12.94
CA GLN A 45 1.87 37.92 -12.06
C GLN A 45 2.88 38.87 -12.71
N GLU A 46 3.97 38.35 -13.30
CA GLU A 46 4.96 39.14 -14.02
C GLU A 46 4.34 39.89 -15.21
N LEU A 47 3.43 39.24 -15.95
CA LEU A 47 2.68 39.87 -17.04
C LEU A 47 1.78 41.00 -16.52
N SER A 48 1.12 40.80 -15.38
CA SER A 48 0.33 41.84 -14.71
C SER A 48 1.20 43.03 -14.33
N ASP A 49 2.31 42.80 -13.62
CA ASP A 49 3.22 43.84 -13.15
C ASP A 49 3.83 44.63 -14.32
N THR A 50 4.21 43.94 -15.39
CA THR A 50 4.71 44.58 -16.61
C THR A 50 3.64 45.39 -17.32
N SER A 51 2.40 44.89 -17.39
CA SER A 51 1.27 45.61 -17.99
C SER A 51 0.90 46.88 -17.21
N GLU A 52 0.94 46.84 -15.88
CA GLU A 52 0.76 48.02 -15.03
C GLU A 52 1.89 49.03 -15.27
N SER A 53 3.10 48.52 -15.45
CA SER A 53 4.26 49.35 -15.74
C SER A 53 4.19 50.01 -17.12
N LEU A 54 3.50 49.41 -18.09
CA LEU A 54 3.25 49.94 -19.44
C LEU A 54 2.30 51.15 -19.45
N ALA A 55 1.44 51.29 -18.44
CA ALA A 55 0.56 52.44 -18.30
C ALA A 55 1.35 53.65 -17.77
N PRO A 56 1.52 54.75 -18.55
CA PRO A 56 2.22 55.92 -18.06
C PRO A 56 1.47 56.52 -16.87
N LYS A 57 2.16 56.75 -15.74
CA LYS A 57 1.63 57.58 -14.66
C LYS A 57 1.19 58.91 -15.26
N ARG A 58 0.00 59.38 -14.88
CA ARG A 58 -0.63 60.59 -15.44
C ARG A 58 0.37 61.77 -15.43
N GLY A 59 0.76 62.25 -16.61
CA GLY A 59 1.71 63.36 -16.78
C GLY A 59 3.17 62.97 -17.01
N ALA A 60 3.54 61.69 -16.93
CA ALA A 60 4.89 61.23 -17.26
C ALA A 60 5.08 61.13 -18.78
N ARG A 61 6.18 61.68 -19.29
CA ARG A 61 6.62 61.50 -20.69
C ARG A 61 7.66 60.39 -20.74
N TRP A 62 7.40 59.37 -21.54
CA TRP A 62 8.33 58.26 -21.73
C TRP A 62 9.34 58.60 -22.82
N LYS A 63 10.56 58.08 -22.69
CA LYS A 63 11.49 58.04 -23.83
C LYS A 63 11.06 56.88 -24.72
N GLY A 64 10.90 57.10 -26.02
CA GLY A 64 10.38 56.09 -26.95
C GLY A 64 11.15 54.76 -26.93
N ARG A 65 12.46 54.80 -26.64
CA ARG A 65 13.28 53.59 -26.48
C ARG A 65 12.88 52.74 -25.28
N GLU A 66 12.70 53.35 -24.11
CA GLU A 66 12.29 52.65 -22.88
C GLU A 66 10.90 52.02 -23.05
N GLN A 67 10.02 52.67 -23.82
CA GLN A 67 8.71 52.11 -24.17
C GLN A 67 8.85 50.85 -25.03
N GLY A 68 9.67 50.90 -26.07
CA GLY A 68 9.89 49.76 -26.96
C GLY A 68 10.47 48.55 -26.21
N GLU A 69 11.45 48.77 -25.34
CA GLU A 69 12.05 47.71 -24.52
C GLU A 69 11.01 47.04 -23.60
N ARG A 70 10.11 47.80 -22.99
CA ARG A 70 9.03 47.25 -22.14
C ARG A 70 7.99 46.48 -22.95
N VAL A 71 7.62 46.98 -24.13
CA VAL A 71 6.67 46.28 -25.03
C VAL A 71 7.25 44.93 -25.46
N HIS A 72 8.53 44.89 -25.86
CA HIS A 72 9.18 43.63 -26.23
C HIS A 72 9.30 42.66 -25.05
N TYR A 73 9.56 43.16 -23.84
CA TYR A 73 9.55 42.32 -22.65
C TYR A 73 8.16 41.74 -22.38
N TYR A 74 7.11 42.55 -22.47
CA TYR A 74 5.73 42.09 -22.33
C TYR A 74 5.38 41.01 -23.36
N GLU A 75 5.68 41.22 -24.64
CA GLU A 75 5.46 40.22 -25.71
C GLU A 75 6.21 38.91 -25.44
N ARG A 76 7.44 38.99 -24.90
CA ARG A 76 8.23 37.82 -24.51
C ARG A 76 7.57 37.05 -23.36
N VAL A 77 7.13 37.74 -22.30
CA VAL A 77 6.45 37.11 -21.16
C VAL A 77 5.13 36.48 -21.60
N GLU A 78 4.37 37.15 -22.47
CA GLU A 78 3.13 36.62 -23.05
C GLU A 78 3.39 35.35 -23.88
N SER A 79 4.43 35.37 -24.72
CA SER A 79 4.84 34.19 -25.48
C SER A 79 5.25 33.02 -24.57
N LEU A 80 6.04 33.28 -23.53
CA LEU A 80 6.42 32.26 -22.53
C LEU A 80 5.18 31.71 -21.82
N LEU A 81 4.26 32.57 -21.39
CA LEU A 81 3.01 32.16 -20.76
C LEU A 81 2.16 31.27 -21.68
N SER A 82 2.11 31.59 -22.97
CA SER A 82 1.40 30.77 -23.96
C SER A 82 2.03 29.38 -24.12
N ALA A 83 3.36 29.28 -24.12
CA ALA A 83 4.08 28.00 -24.18
C ALA A 83 3.88 27.18 -22.90
N THR A 84 3.98 27.82 -21.74
CA THR A 84 3.72 27.20 -20.43
C THR A 84 2.31 26.64 -20.35
N ARG A 85 1.30 27.34 -20.89
CA ARG A 85 -0.09 26.84 -20.94
C ARG A 85 -0.23 25.57 -21.80
N GLN A 86 0.46 25.51 -22.94
CA GLN A 86 0.47 24.31 -23.78
C GLN A 86 1.15 23.13 -23.09
N GLU A 87 2.26 23.37 -22.39
CA GLU A 87 2.96 22.29 -21.69
C GLU A 87 2.17 21.80 -20.46
N LEU A 88 1.48 22.71 -19.78
CA LEU A 88 0.55 22.38 -18.69
C LEU A 88 -0.57 21.47 -19.18
N GLU A 89 -1.18 21.75 -20.34
CA GLU A 89 -2.22 20.88 -20.93
C GLU A 89 -1.69 19.47 -21.23
N LYS A 90 -0.49 19.35 -21.82
CA LYS A 90 0.15 18.04 -22.04
C LYS A 90 0.43 17.32 -20.72
N GLN A 91 0.84 18.05 -19.68
CA GLN A 91 1.13 17.46 -18.38
C GLN A 91 -0.14 17.00 -17.67
N GLU A 92 -1.25 17.72 -17.80
CA GLU A 92 -2.58 17.29 -17.34
C GLU A 92 -3.02 16.00 -18.02
N GLU A 93 -2.77 15.87 -19.34
CA GLU A 93 -3.04 14.64 -20.08
C GLU A 93 -2.23 13.46 -19.53
N LYS A 94 -0.91 13.64 -19.31
CA LYS A 94 -0.05 12.61 -18.70
C LYS A 94 -0.52 12.18 -17.31
N VAL A 95 -0.96 13.12 -16.47
CA VAL A 95 -1.56 12.81 -15.16
C VAL A 95 -2.84 12.00 -15.33
N SER A 96 -3.72 12.40 -16.25
CA SER A 96 -4.96 11.69 -16.57
C SER A 96 -4.70 10.24 -17.02
N GLU A 97 -3.73 10.04 -17.92
CA GLU A 97 -3.32 8.71 -18.37
C GLU A 97 -2.73 7.87 -17.23
N SER A 98 -1.89 8.46 -16.38
CA SER A 98 -1.30 7.78 -15.23
C SER A 98 -2.38 7.35 -14.22
N ARG A 99 -3.39 8.19 -13.98
CA ARG A 99 -4.58 7.84 -13.17
C ARG A 99 -5.34 6.66 -13.77
N LYS A 100 -5.61 6.66 -15.09
CA LYS A 100 -6.26 5.54 -15.78
C LYS A 100 -5.47 4.24 -15.61
N ARG A 101 -4.16 4.28 -15.86
CA ARG A 101 -3.24 3.13 -15.69
C ARG A 101 -3.25 2.61 -14.25
N LEU A 102 -3.27 3.49 -13.24
CA LEU A 102 -3.35 3.09 -11.83
C LEU A 102 -4.68 2.40 -11.50
N VAL A 103 -5.80 2.92 -12.00
CA VAL A 103 -7.13 2.32 -11.80
C VAL A 103 -7.18 0.91 -12.41
N GLU A 104 -6.64 0.72 -13.60
CA GLU A 104 -6.55 -0.60 -14.24
C GLU A 104 -5.67 -1.57 -13.43
N ARG A 105 -4.50 -1.12 -12.96
CA ARG A 105 -3.63 -1.91 -12.08
C ARG A 105 -4.35 -2.32 -10.79
N SER A 106 -5.10 -1.41 -10.19
CA SER A 106 -5.88 -1.67 -8.96
C SER A 106 -7.03 -2.66 -9.22
N ARG A 107 -7.76 -2.52 -10.33
CA ARG A 107 -8.78 -3.49 -10.76
C ARG A 107 -8.20 -4.89 -10.94
N ASN A 108 -7.07 -4.99 -11.64
CA ASN A 108 -6.38 -6.27 -11.88
C ASN A 108 -5.84 -6.92 -10.60
N LYS A 109 -5.48 -6.13 -9.58
CA LYS A 109 -5.14 -6.67 -8.27
C LYS A 109 -6.38 -7.21 -7.56
N ARG A 110 -7.46 -6.43 -7.50
CA ARG A 110 -8.72 -6.83 -6.84
C ARG A 110 -9.31 -8.12 -7.40
N THR A 111 -9.20 -8.35 -8.70
CA THR A 111 -9.65 -9.62 -9.30
C THR A 111 -8.87 -10.82 -8.77
N VAL A 112 -7.55 -10.70 -8.59
CA VAL A 112 -6.72 -11.76 -8.02
C VAL A 112 -6.98 -11.95 -6.52
N GLU A 113 -7.22 -10.87 -5.77
CA GLU A 113 -7.61 -10.93 -4.37
C GLU A 113 -8.95 -11.63 -4.17
N ALA A 114 -9.95 -11.31 -5.00
CA ALA A 114 -11.25 -11.97 -4.98
C ALA A 114 -11.15 -13.47 -5.31
N LEU A 115 -10.25 -13.85 -6.21
CA LEU A 115 -9.96 -15.28 -6.48
C LEU A 115 -9.31 -15.97 -5.28
N LYS A 116 -8.40 -15.28 -4.58
CA LYS A 116 -7.76 -15.79 -3.36
C LYS A 116 -8.78 -16.03 -2.25
N GLU A 117 -9.67 -15.07 -2.02
CA GLU A 117 -10.74 -15.15 -1.03
C GLU A 117 -11.67 -16.34 -1.32
N ARG A 118 -12.13 -16.50 -2.57
CA ARG A 118 -12.97 -17.66 -2.96
C ARG A 118 -12.26 -19.00 -2.76
N GLN A 119 -10.97 -19.08 -3.09
CA GLN A 119 -10.20 -20.32 -2.89
C GLN A 119 -9.97 -20.60 -1.40
N TRP A 120 -9.74 -19.56 -0.60
CA TRP A 120 -9.60 -19.67 0.85
C TRP A 120 -10.89 -20.16 1.50
N ASP A 121 -12.04 -19.60 1.12
CA ASP A 121 -13.34 -20.04 1.65
C ASP A 121 -13.65 -21.49 1.26
N THR A 122 -13.32 -21.89 0.03
CA THR A 122 -13.47 -23.27 -0.42
C THR A 122 -12.58 -24.22 0.40
N TRP A 123 -11.30 -23.88 0.54
CA TRP A 123 -10.35 -24.65 1.35
C TRP A 123 -10.79 -24.75 2.82
N ARG A 124 -11.33 -23.67 3.38
CA ARG A 124 -11.85 -23.65 4.75
C ARG A 124 -13.04 -24.59 4.93
N GLN A 125 -14.00 -24.57 4.00
CA GLN A 125 -15.15 -25.49 4.03
C GLN A 125 -14.72 -26.94 3.88
N GLU A 126 -13.72 -27.23 3.05
CA GLU A 126 -13.15 -28.57 2.92
C GLU A 126 -12.46 -29.02 4.21
N ALA A 127 -11.65 -28.16 4.82
CA ALA A 127 -11.00 -28.45 6.10
C ALA A 127 -12.03 -28.70 7.22
N GLU A 128 -13.08 -27.88 7.32
CA GLU A 128 -14.17 -28.08 8.28
C GLU A 128 -14.90 -29.41 8.04
N ARG A 129 -15.08 -29.83 6.78
CA ARG A 129 -15.66 -31.15 6.45
C ARG A 129 -14.73 -32.30 6.80
N GLU A 130 -13.43 -32.18 6.55
CA GLU A 130 -12.43 -33.19 6.94
C GLU A 130 -12.38 -33.34 8.47
N GLU A 131 -12.39 -32.23 9.22
CA GLU A 131 -12.42 -32.24 10.68
C GLU A 131 -13.69 -32.89 11.24
N LEU A 132 -14.86 -32.58 10.66
CA LEU A 132 -16.11 -33.23 11.05
C LEU A 132 -16.10 -34.74 10.74
N ALA A 133 -15.54 -35.14 9.59
CA ALA A 133 -15.39 -36.55 9.24
C ALA A 133 -14.44 -37.27 10.21
N GLU A 134 -13.31 -36.66 10.59
CA GLU A 134 -12.40 -37.20 11.61
C GLU A 134 -13.10 -37.35 12.97
N LEU A 135 -13.91 -36.37 13.40
CA LEU A 135 -14.68 -36.44 14.63
C LEU A 135 -15.74 -37.55 14.61
N ASP A 136 -16.43 -37.73 13.47
CA ASP A 136 -17.39 -38.79 13.27
C ASP A 136 -16.73 -40.18 13.28
N GLU A 137 -15.55 -40.33 12.65
CA GLU A 137 -14.76 -41.56 12.70
C GLU A 137 -14.30 -41.88 14.13
N ILE A 138 -13.83 -40.89 14.88
CA ILE A 138 -13.48 -41.05 16.31
C ILE A 138 -14.73 -41.44 17.11
N GLY A 139 -15.87 -40.82 16.81
CA GLY A 139 -17.16 -41.13 17.43
C GLY A 139 -17.61 -42.57 17.16
N GLN A 140 -17.46 -43.05 15.93
CA GLN A 140 -17.77 -44.43 15.53
C GLN A 140 -16.82 -45.43 16.21
N ARG A 141 -15.50 -45.20 16.16
CA ARG A 141 -14.52 -46.06 16.87
C ARG A 141 -14.80 -46.14 18.37
N LYS A 142 -15.21 -45.03 19.00
CA LYS A 142 -15.58 -45.01 20.42
C LYS A 142 -16.86 -45.81 20.69
N ARG A 143 -17.84 -45.79 19.78
CA ARG A 143 -19.05 -46.63 19.87
C ARG A 143 -18.72 -48.10 19.70
N GLU A 144 -17.84 -48.47 18.77
CA GLU A 144 -17.39 -49.86 18.61
C GLU A 144 -16.71 -50.39 19.88
N TRP A 145 -15.80 -49.61 20.46
CA TRP A 145 -15.16 -49.97 21.75
C TRP A 145 -16.17 -50.03 22.91
N GLY A 146 -17.19 -49.16 22.88
CA GLY A 146 -18.29 -49.17 23.83
C GLY A 146 -19.21 -50.37 23.67
N SER A 147 -19.50 -50.79 22.44
CA SER A 147 -20.38 -51.95 22.17
C SER A 147 -19.68 -53.27 22.45
N GLU A 148 -18.36 -53.39 22.26
CA GLU A 148 -17.63 -54.58 22.69
C GLU A 148 -17.68 -54.74 24.22
N ARG A 149 -17.46 -53.67 24.99
CA ARG A 149 -17.57 -53.73 26.46
C ARG A 149 -19.01 -53.88 26.94
N GLY A 150 -19.95 -53.20 26.28
CA GLY A 150 -21.39 -53.32 26.56
C GLY A 150 -21.92 -54.71 26.26
N SER A 151 -21.50 -55.32 25.15
CA SER A 151 -21.78 -56.71 24.78
C SER A 151 -21.28 -57.68 25.83
N VAL A 152 -20.04 -57.53 26.30
CA VAL A 152 -19.47 -58.39 27.36
C VAL A 152 -20.22 -58.21 28.68
N MET A 153 -20.62 -56.98 29.05
CA MET A 153 -21.43 -56.76 30.25
C MET A 153 -22.85 -57.34 30.13
N VAL A 154 -23.51 -57.16 28.98
CA VAL A 154 -24.87 -57.67 28.74
C VAL A 154 -24.87 -59.20 28.67
N THR A 155 -23.87 -59.81 28.04
CA THR A 155 -23.70 -61.27 28.03
C THR A 155 -23.39 -61.80 29.43
N ALA A 156 -22.54 -61.12 30.23
CA ALA A 156 -22.31 -61.47 31.62
C ALA A 156 -23.59 -61.36 32.48
N LEU A 157 -24.38 -60.29 32.31
CA LEU A 157 -25.66 -60.13 32.98
C LEU A 157 -26.68 -61.19 32.57
N LEU A 158 -26.80 -61.51 31.28
CA LEU A 158 -27.64 -62.61 30.79
C LEU A 158 -27.19 -63.97 31.33
N LEU A 159 -25.88 -64.18 31.49
CA LEU A 159 -25.34 -65.42 32.07
C LEU A 159 -25.68 -65.53 33.56
N ILE A 160 -25.57 -64.42 34.32
CA ILE A 160 -26.03 -64.37 35.71
C ILE A 160 -27.54 -64.62 35.81
N LEU A 161 -28.33 -64.03 34.90
CA LEU A 161 -29.78 -64.15 34.88
C LEU A 161 -30.24 -65.57 34.50
N THR A 162 -29.55 -66.22 33.55
CA THR A 162 -29.81 -67.63 33.19
C THR A 162 -29.41 -68.60 34.30
N ILE A 163 -28.30 -68.33 35.03
CA ILE A 163 -27.96 -69.09 36.24
C ILE A 163 -29.03 -68.87 37.33
N GLY A 164 -29.49 -67.63 37.53
CA GLY A 164 -30.54 -67.30 38.50
C GLY A 164 -31.89 -67.96 38.17
N LEU A 165 -32.31 -67.95 36.89
CA LEU A 165 -33.49 -68.66 36.41
C LEU A 165 -33.33 -70.17 36.50
N GLY A 166 -32.15 -70.70 36.17
CA GLY A 166 -31.82 -72.12 36.35
C GLY A 166 -31.93 -72.54 37.82
N TYR A 167 -31.45 -71.70 38.75
CA TYR A 167 -31.60 -71.92 40.19
C TYR A 167 -33.06 -71.84 40.65
N LEU A 168 -33.85 -70.92 40.11
CA LEU A 168 -35.29 -70.81 40.36
C LEU A 168 -36.07 -72.03 39.84
N CYS A 169 -35.80 -72.49 38.62
CA CYS A 169 -36.38 -73.71 38.06
C CYS A 169 -35.93 -74.96 38.82
N PHE A 170 -34.67 -75.00 39.27
CA PHE A 170 -34.17 -76.10 40.09
C PHE A 170 -34.76 -76.08 41.50
N SER A 171 -34.99 -74.91 42.10
CA SER A 171 -35.63 -74.80 43.41
C SER A 171 -37.13 -75.14 43.35
N THR A 172 -37.83 -74.75 42.29
CA THR A 172 -39.23 -75.16 42.07
C THR A 172 -39.33 -76.64 41.73
N TRP A 173 -38.38 -77.20 40.96
CA TRP A 173 -38.30 -78.65 40.71
C TRP A 173 -38.00 -79.44 41.99
N ASN A 174 -37.06 -78.98 42.82
CA ASN A 174 -36.70 -79.62 44.08
C ASN A 174 -37.82 -79.48 45.13
N SER A 175 -38.57 -78.38 45.10
CA SER A 175 -39.81 -78.21 45.85
C SER A 175 -40.89 -79.19 45.36
N TRP A 176 -41.01 -79.40 44.05
CA TRP A 176 -42.00 -80.28 43.44
C TRP A 176 -41.72 -81.77 43.71
N ILE A 177 -40.45 -82.17 43.82
CA ILE A 177 -40.07 -83.54 44.24
C ILE A 177 -40.34 -83.81 45.73
N ARG A 178 -40.43 -82.78 46.59
CA ARG A 178 -40.73 -82.94 48.02
C ARG A 178 -42.21 -82.95 48.38
N SER A 179 -43.07 -82.37 47.57
CA SER A 179 -44.52 -82.40 47.77
C SER A 179 -45.16 -83.37 46.80
N GLY A 180 -45.04 -84.66 47.10
CA GLY A 180 -45.88 -85.68 46.48
C GLY A 180 -47.32 -85.49 46.94
N ASP A 181 -48.14 -84.83 46.13
CA ASP A 181 -49.58 -85.00 46.20
C ASP A 181 -50.25 -84.79 44.84
N VAL A 182 -51.17 -85.70 44.56
CA VAL A 182 -51.89 -85.89 43.31
C VAL A 182 -53.19 -85.07 43.34
N GLY A 183 -53.55 -84.41 42.24
CA GLY A 183 -54.90 -83.85 42.08
C GLY A 183 -55.12 -83.05 40.78
N GLN A 184 -55.50 -83.73 39.70
CA GLN A 184 -56.26 -83.15 38.58
C GLN A 184 -57.72 -82.86 39.02
N PRO A 185 -58.63 -82.22 38.21
CA PRO A 185 -58.54 -81.76 36.81
C PRO A 185 -59.10 -80.32 36.62
N ILE A 186 -59.12 -79.78 35.39
CA ILE A 186 -60.28 -79.02 34.82
C ILE A 186 -59.99 -78.60 33.36
N LEU A 187 -60.73 -79.26 32.45
CA LEU A 187 -61.34 -78.82 31.18
C LEU A 187 -60.42 -78.34 30.03
N ARG A 188 -60.37 -79.02 28.87
CA ARG A 188 -61.39 -79.09 27.77
C ARG A 188 -61.92 -77.70 27.42
N ALA A 189 -61.97 -77.21 26.19
CA ALA A 189 -61.55 -77.68 24.89
C ALA A 189 -61.49 -76.42 23.99
N PRO A 190 -60.65 -76.43 22.95
CA PRO A 190 -60.74 -75.48 21.87
C PRO A 190 -61.99 -75.79 21.02
N PHE A 191 -62.67 -74.71 20.62
CA PHE A 191 -63.34 -74.55 19.33
C PHE A 191 -64.78 -75.07 19.12
N ASP A 192 -65.50 -74.17 18.46
CA ASP A 192 -66.65 -74.36 17.59
C ASP A 192 -68.04 -74.59 18.21
N ARG A 193 -68.79 -73.48 18.30
CA ARG A 193 -70.23 -73.31 17.93
C ARG A 193 -71.13 -72.48 18.85
N LEU A 194 -70.63 -71.51 19.61
CA LEU A 194 -71.50 -70.50 20.26
C LEU A 194 -71.04 -69.05 20.01
N ALA A 195 -70.48 -68.80 18.82
CA ALA A 195 -69.87 -67.52 18.45
C ALA A 195 -70.81 -66.53 17.72
N GLN A 196 -72.14 -66.69 17.71
CA GLN A 196 -72.98 -65.78 16.91
C GLN A 196 -74.13 -65.05 17.60
N ASN A 197 -74.59 -65.42 18.80
CA ASN A 197 -75.76 -64.73 19.40
C ASN A 197 -75.51 -64.06 20.77
N ARG A 198 -74.27 -64.03 21.30
CA ARG A 198 -73.93 -63.34 22.58
C ARG A 198 -73.06 -62.09 22.42
N VAL A 199 -72.54 -61.83 21.23
CA VAL A 199 -71.61 -60.72 20.96
C VAL A 199 -72.37 -59.38 20.83
N GLU A 200 -73.63 -59.39 20.39
CA GLU A 200 -74.41 -58.14 20.21
C GLU A 200 -74.93 -57.53 21.53
N GLU A 201 -75.30 -58.33 22.52
CA GLU A 201 -75.72 -57.81 23.85
C GLU A 201 -74.54 -57.37 24.74
N GLN A 202 -73.38 -58.01 24.60
CA GLN A 202 -72.17 -57.61 25.36
C GLN A 202 -71.48 -56.37 24.78
N LEU A 203 -71.64 -56.08 23.49
CA LEU A 203 -71.10 -54.85 22.88
C LEU A 203 -71.84 -53.59 23.34
N LEU A 204 -73.17 -53.67 23.53
CA LEU A 204 -73.98 -52.54 24.00
C LEU A 204 -73.72 -52.20 25.49
N THR A 205 -73.50 -53.21 26.33
CA THR A 205 -73.15 -53.01 27.74
C THR A 205 -71.70 -52.55 27.92
N PHE A 206 -70.76 -53.03 27.10
CA PHE A 206 -69.37 -52.58 27.12
C PHE A 206 -69.19 -51.14 26.60
N GLN A 207 -69.94 -50.73 25.57
CA GLN A 207 -69.88 -49.35 25.06
C GLN A 207 -70.44 -48.33 26.06
N ASN A 208 -71.48 -48.68 26.82
CA ASN A 208 -71.99 -47.82 27.88
C ASN A 208 -71.04 -47.76 29.09
N ASP A 209 -70.42 -48.87 29.49
CA ASP A 209 -69.45 -48.86 30.60
C ASP A 209 -68.15 -48.10 30.23
N GLN A 210 -67.73 -48.15 28.96
CA GLN A 210 -66.63 -47.34 28.43
C GLN A 210 -66.96 -45.83 28.43
N ARG A 211 -68.20 -45.43 28.12
CA ARG A 211 -68.63 -44.02 28.18
C ARG A 211 -68.64 -43.48 29.61
N VAL A 212 -69.13 -44.25 30.57
CA VAL A 212 -69.16 -43.85 31.99
C VAL A 212 -67.74 -43.77 32.57
N ARG A 213 -66.85 -44.70 32.21
CA ARG A 213 -65.44 -44.64 32.63
C ARG A 213 -64.70 -43.45 32.01
N ARG A 214 -64.93 -43.13 30.73
CA ARG A 214 -64.35 -41.94 30.09
C ARG A 214 -64.83 -40.64 30.74
N GLN A 215 -66.12 -40.52 31.05
CA GLN A 215 -66.64 -39.33 31.72
C GLN A 215 -66.11 -39.17 33.16
N LYS A 216 -65.90 -40.28 33.89
CA LYS A 216 -65.24 -40.23 35.20
C LYS A 216 -63.76 -39.85 35.11
N LEU A 217 -63.04 -40.37 34.11
CA LEU A 217 -61.64 -40.03 33.86
C LEU A 217 -61.48 -38.57 33.41
N GLU A 218 -62.38 -38.06 32.57
CA GLU A 218 -62.39 -36.64 32.17
C GLU A 218 -62.71 -35.72 33.34
N ARG A 219 -63.64 -36.11 34.23
CA ARG A 219 -63.91 -35.36 35.48
C ARG A 219 -62.70 -35.35 36.42
N GLN A 220 -62.05 -36.50 36.62
CA GLN A 220 -60.84 -36.58 37.45
C GLN A 220 -59.67 -35.80 36.83
N LEU A 221 -59.51 -35.82 35.50
CA LEU A 221 -58.50 -35.04 34.80
C LEU A 221 -58.76 -33.53 34.86
N LEU A 222 -60.03 -33.11 34.86
CA LEU A 222 -60.42 -31.71 35.03
C LEU A 222 -60.23 -31.22 36.48
N GLU A 223 -60.51 -32.06 37.47
CA GLU A 223 -60.27 -31.77 38.88
C GLU A 223 -58.75 -31.72 39.19
N SER A 224 -57.93 -32.63 38.64
CA SER A 224 -56.47 -32.56 38.78
C SER A 224 -55.84 -31.39 38.01
N ARG A 225 -56.48 -30.88 36.95
CA ARG A 225 -56.03 -29.68 36.22
C ARG A 225 -56.30 -28.38 36.97
N GLY A 226 -57.28 -28.37 37.88
CA GLY A 226 -57.63 -27.20 38.68
C GLY A 226 -56.62 -26.90 39.79
N GLU A 227 -55.99 -27.93 40.36
CA GLU A 227 -55.06 -27.77 41.49
C GLU A 227 -53.58 -27.67 41.07
N GLU A 228 -53.20 -28.12 39.86
CA GLU A 228 -51.83 -27.98 39.33
C GLU A 228 -51.58 -26.66 38.56
N GLY A 229 -52.63 -25.88 38.28
CA GLY A 229 -52.54 -24.66 37.44
C GLY A 229 -51.79 -23.47 38.06
N GLU A 230 -51.83 -23.29 39.38
CA GLU A 230 -51.20 -22.15 40.06
C GLU A 230 -49.71 -22.36 40.39
N VAL A 231 -49.26 -23.61 40.60
CA VAL A 231 -47.85 -23.90 40.90
C VAL A 231 -47.01 -24.06 39.62
N VAL A 232 -47.62 -24.55 38.54
CA VAL A 232 -46.95 -24.71 37.23
C VAL A 232 -46.77 -23.37 36.49
N THR A 233 -47.66 -22.40 36.71
CA THR A 233 -47.51 -21.06 36.13
C THR A 233 -46.36 -20.27 36.78
N GLN A 234 -46.23 -20.30 38.11
CA GLN A 234 -45.12 -19.61 38.80
C GLN A 234 -43.74 -20.23 38.51
N THR A 235 -43.64 -21.54 38.34
CA THR A 235 -42.37 -22.21 37.98
C THR A 235 -41.96 -21.90 36.53
N ARG A 236 -42.92 -21.85 35.60
CA ARG A 236 -42.66 -21.50 34.20
C ARG A 236 -42.24 -20.03 34.02
N GLU A 237 -42.79 -19.13 34.81
CA GLU A 237 -42.36 -17.71 34.84
C GLU A 237 -40.95 -17.55 35.40
N ARG A 238 -40.59 -18.29 36.45
CA ARG A 238 -39.22 -18.30 36.99
C ARG A 238 -38.20 -18.83 35.97
N GLU A 239 -38.49 -19.92 35.28
CA GLU A 239 -37.62 -20.44 34.22
C GLU A 239 -37.50 -19.46 33.04
N GLY A 240 -38.60 -18.81 32.65
CA GLY A 240 -38.60 -17.78 31.62
C GLY A 240 -37.69 -16.60 31.99
N PHE A 241 -37.81 -16.13 33.23
CA PHE A 241 -36.99 -15.05 33.77
C PHE A 241 -35.50 -15.42 33.85
N GLN A 242 -35.17 -16.64 34.28
CA GLN A 242 -33.80 -17.14 34.30
C GLN A 242 -33.19 -17.21 32.89
N ARG A 243 -33.93 -17.70 31.89
CA ARG A 243 -33.45 -17.70 30.50
C ARG A 243 -33.20 -16.29 29.96
N THR A 244 -34.03 -15.31 30.34
CA THR A 244 -33.76 -13.91 29.95
C THR A 244 -32.54 -13.34 30.66
N LEU A 245 -32.33 -13.63 31.95
CA LEU A 245 -31.13 -13.22 32.67
C LEU A 245 -29.87 -13.83 32.06
N ASP A 246 -29.90 -15.11 31.70
CA ASP A 246 -28.75 -15.78 31.07
C ASP A 246 -28.44 -15.18 29.70
N ARG A 247 -29.47 -14.85 28.90
CA ARG A 247 -29.27 -14.13 27.62
C ARG A 247 -28.69 -12.73 27.82
N ILE A 248 -29.11 -12.02 28.87
CA ILE A 248 -28.56 -10.69 29.19
C ILE A 248 -27.08 -10.84 29.57
N ARG A 249 -26.73 -11.81 30.43
CA ARG A 249 -25.34 -12.09 30.80
C ARG A 249 -24.47 -12.47 29.61
N GLN A 250 -24.97 -13.32 28.72
CA GLN A 250 -24.26 -13.67 27.47
C GLN A 250 -24.01 -12.43 26.60
N LYS A 251 -25.02 -11.56 26.43
CA LYS A 251 -24.87 -10.31 25.68
C LYS A 251 -23.91 -9.33 26.36
N GLU A 252 -23.91 -9.25 27.69
CA GLU A 252 -22.95 -8.43 28.44
C GLU A 252 -21.52 -8.94 28.24
N GLU A 253 -21.29 -10.26 28.27
CA GLU A 253 -19.98 -10.85 27.99
C GLU A 253 -19.54 -10.60 26.54
N GLU A 254 -20.44 -10.73 25.56
CA GLU A 254 -20.15 -10.40 24.17
C GLU A 254 -19.80 -8.92 23.98
N LEU A 255 -20.52 -8.02 24.63
CA LEU A 255 -20.24 -6.58 24.59
C LEU A 255 -18.89 -6.28 25.21
N ARG A 256 -18.54 -6.88 26.36
CA ARG A 256 -17.21 -6.75 26.97
C ARG A 256 -16.10 -7.23 26.05
N ARG A 257 -16.27 -8.38 25.38
CA ARG A 257 -15.29 -8.87 24.38
C ARG A 257 -15.11 -7.89 23.23
N LYS A 258 -16.20 -7.30 22.72
CA LYS A 258 -16.13 -6.28 21.66
C LYS A 258 -15.48 -5.00 22.14
N GLU A 259 -15.74 -4.56 23.36
CA GLU A 259 -15.07 -3.40 23.96
C GLU A 259 -13.57 -3.62 24.09
N ASP A 260 -13.15 -4.81 24.55
CA ASP A 260 -11.73 -5.17 24.64
C ASP A 260 -11.08 -5.28 23.26
N GLU A 261 -11.80 -5.82 22.26
CA GLU A 261 -11.33 -5.84 20.87
C GLU A 261 -11.14 -4.42 20.32
N ILE A 262 -12.11 -3.52 20.52
CA ILE A 262 -12.01 -2.11 20.10
C ILE A 262 -10.84 -1.42 20.79
N LYS A 263 -10.66 -1.62 22.10
CA LYS A 263 -9.50 -1.08 22.84
C LYS A 263 -8.18 -1.60 22.30
N SER A 264 -8.10 -2.89 21.97
CA SER A 264 -6.88 -3.48 21.39
C SER A 264 -6.58 -2.92 20.00
N ARG A 265 -7.60 -2.72 19.15
CA ARG A 265 -7.46 -2.09 17.83
C ARG A 265 -7.05 -0.64 17.95
N GLN A 266 -7.62 0.10 18.91
CA GLN A 266 -7.26 1.48 19.16
C GLN A 266 -5.80 1.59 19.64
N ALA A 267 -5.35 0.73 20.54
CA ALA A 267 -3.95 0.67 20.96
C ALA A 267 -2.99 0.35 19.79
N ALA A 268 -3.39 -0.55 18.88
CA ALA A 268 -2.62 -0.86 17.69
C ALA A 268 -2.54 0.33 16.70
N LEU A 269 -3.63 1.08 16.53
CA LEU A 269 -3.64 2.30 15.73
C LEU A 269 -2.76 3.40 16.34
N ASP A 270 -2.85 3.60 17.66
CA ASP A 270 -2.01 4.56 18.38
C ASP A 270 -0.52 4.21 18.26
N GLN A 271 -0.18 2.93 18.34
CA GLN A 271 1.18 2.45 18.10
C GLN A 271 1.64 2.72 16.67
N SER A 272 0.81 2.38 15.67
CA SER A 272 1.12 2.66 14.26
C SER A 272 1.30 4.16 13.99
N GLN A 273 0.52 5.03 14.64
CA GLN A 273 0.69 6.48 14.52
C GLN A 273 2.03 6.96 15.11
N ARG A 274 2.43 6.41 16.27
CA ARG A 274 3.73 6.72 16.88
C ARG A 274 4.89 6.27 15.99
N ASP A 275 4.80 5.09 15.40
CA ASP A 275 5.82 4.57 14.50
C ASP A 275 5.95 5.44 13.23
N LEU A 276 4.83 5.84 12.62
CA LEU A 276 4.82 6.78 11.49
C LEU A 276 5.40 8.14 11.86
N GLN A 277 5.07 8.69 13.04
CA GLN A 277 5.67 9.94 13.50
C GLN A 277 7.18 9.83 13.73
N ALA A 278 7.65 8.68 14.23
CA ALA A 278 9.08 8.42 14.38
C ALA A 278 9.79 8.35 13.02
N GLU A 279 9.17 7.75 12.00
CA GLU A 279 9.69 7.69 10.64
C GLU A 279 9.74 9.08 9.98
N ILE A 280 8.70 9.89 10.12
CA ILE A 280 8.68 11.29 9.65
C ILE A 280 9.85 12.09 10.26
N ARG A 281 10.08 11.94 11.57
CA ARG A 281 11.22 12.60 12.24
C ARG A 281 12.57 12.14 11.69
N ARG A 282 12.73 10.85 11.39
CA ARG A 282 13.95 10.32 10.77
C ARG A 282 14.17 10.90 9.38
N ASN A 283 13.13 10.98 8.56
CA ASN A 283 13.23 11.53 7.21
C ASN A 283 13.55 13.03 7.23
N ASN A 284 12.93 13.81 8.12
CA ASN A 284 13.27 15.22 8.30
C ASN A 284 14.73 15.42 8.73
N ASN A 285 15.25 14.56 9.62
CA ASN A 285 16.66 14.59 10.00
C ASN A 285 17.59 14.26 8.82
N LEU A 286 17.21 13.34 7.92
CA LEU A 286 17.98 13.04 6.71
C LEU A 286 17.94 14.21 5.72
N LEU A 287 16.78 14.84 5.50
CA LEU A 287 16.66 16.02 4.65
C LEU A 287 17.54 17.17 5.15
N ASN A 288 17.55 17.42 6.46
CA ASN A 288 18.42 18.43 7.06
C ASN A 288 19.91 18.13 6.89
N ARG A 289 20.31 16.86 6.85
CA ARG A 289 21.70 16.47 6.56
C ARG A 289 22.04 16.67 5.08
N ILE A 290 21.11 16.34 4.18
CA ILE A 290 21.32 16.53 2.75
C ILE A 290 21.44 18.03 2.44
N SER A 291 20.57 18.87 3.00
CA SER A 291 20.64 20.31 2.81
C SER A 291 21.94 20.92 3.38
N SER A 292 22.43 20.44 4.52
CA SER A 292 23.72 20.89 5.04
C SER A 292 24.89 20.47 4.13
N THR A 293 24.88 19.24 3.61
CA THR A 293 25.94 18.80 2.67
C THR A 293 25.90 19.55 1.34
N LEU A 294 24.72 19.93 0.85
CA LEU A 294 24.60 20.76 -0.35
C LEU A 294 25.15 22.16 -0.12
N ALA A 295 24.88 22.76 1.04
CA ALA A 295 25.45 24.06 1.41
C ALA A 295 26.99 24.00 1.50
N GLU A 296 27.55 22.94 2.08
CA GLU A 296 29.01 22.72 2.13
C GLU A 296 29.63 22.57 0.73
N LEU A 297 28.97 21.82 -0.17
CA LEU A 297 29.44 21.66 -1.55
C LEU A 297 29.38 22.98 -2.33
N GLN A 298 28.32 23.77 -2.14
CA GLN A 298 28.20 25.08 -2.76
C GLN A 298 29.27 26.05 -2.25
N GLU A 299 29.58 26.03 -0.94
CA GLU A 299 30.68 26.82 -0.37
C GLU A 299 32.04 26.40 -0.93
N LEU A 300 32.26 25.09 -1.12
CA LEU A 300 33.49 24.57 -1.76
C LEU A 300 33.59 24.98 -3.23
N GLU A 301 32.49 24.97 -3.97
CA GLU A 301 32.44 25.41 -5.37
C GLU A 301 32.71 26.91 -5.48
N GLU A 302 32.07 27.74 -4.65
CA GLU A 302 32.35 29.17 -4.59
C GLU A 302 33.81 29.46 -4.23
N ARG A 303 34.36 28.72 -3.26
CA ARG A 303 35.77 28.84 -2.88
C ARG A 303 36.68 28.48 -4.04
N ARG A 304 36.42 27.37 -4.72
CA ARG A 304 37.18 26.94 -5.89
C ARG A 304 37.10 27.99 -7.01
N ASN A 305 35.93 28.54 -7.27
CA ASN A 305 35.74 29.58 -8.28
C ASN A 305 36.49 30.88 -7.92
N ARG A 306 36.56 31.25 -6.63
CA ARG A 306 37.39 32.36 -6.15
C ARG A 306 38.87 32.08 -6.34
N GLU A 307 39.34 30.88 -5.96
CA GLU A 307 40.73 30.45 -6.14
C GLU A 307 41.13 30.47 -7.64
N ILE A 308 40.29 29.92 -8.53
CA ILE A 308 40.50 29.96 -9.99
C ILE A 308 40.54 31.41 -10.50
N SER A 309 39.62 32.27 -10.05
CA SER A 309 39.57 33.68 -10.48
C SER A 309 40.80 34.47 -10.01
N GLU A 310 41.26 34.25 -8.77
CA GLU A 310 42.48 34.85 -8.23
C GLU A 310 43.73 34.36 -8.99
N ASP A 311 43.84 33.05 -9.24
CA ASP A 311 44.94 32.47 -10.00
C ASP A 311 44.96 32.99 -11.45
N ARG A 312 43.80 33.06 -12.11
CA ARG A 312 43.66 33.65 -13.44
C ARG A 312 44.11 35.11 -13.43
N LYS A 313 43.67 35.91 -12.47
CA LYS A 313 44.07 37.32 -12.34
C LYS A 313 45.59 37.46 -12.17
N ASN A 314 46.19 36.64 -11.32
CA ASN A 314 47.63 36.62 -11.10
C ASN A 314 48.40 36.24 -12.38
N ARG A 315 47.93 35.20 -13.11
CA ARG A 315 48.50 34.78 -14.40
C ARG A 315 48.41 35.88 -15.46
N VAL A 316 47.26 36.57 -15.56
CA VAL A 316 47.09 37.70 -16.48
C VAL A 316 48.06 38.83 -16.14
N GLU A 317 48.22 39.17 -14.86
CA GLU A 317 49.13 40.23 -14.43
C GLU A 317 50.61 39.88 -14.73
N GLU A 318 51.02 38.64 -14.44
CA GLU A 318 52.37 38.15 -14.73
C GLU A 318 52.66 38.17 -16.24
N LEU A 319 51.76 37.64 -17.07
CA LEU A 319 51.92 37.64 -18.53
C LEU A 319 51.90 39.06 -19.10
N ALA A 320 51.02 39.94 -18.61
CA ALA A 320 51.00 41.34 -19.03
C ALA A 320 52.33 42.04 -18.71
N GLN A 321 52.95 41.73 -17.56
CA GLN A 321 54.28 42.24 -17.22
C GLN A 321 55.36 41.69 -18.14
N MET A 322 55.34 40.38 -18.47
CA MET A 322 56.28 39.77 -19.43
C MET A 322 56.16 40.42 -20.82
N VAL A 323 54.94 40.59 -21.32
CA VAL A 323 54.64 41.21 -22.61
C VAL A 323 55.11 42.66 -22.67
N ARG A 324 54.90 43.45 -21.60
CA ARG A 324 55.36 44.86 -21.52
C ARG A 324 56.89 45.00 -21.60
N ASN A 325 57.64 43.99 -21.15
CA ASN A 325 59.10 44.01 -21.12
C ASN A 325 59.75 43.45 -22.38
N GLN A 326 58.97 42.92 -23.33
CA GLN A 326 59.46 42.33 -24.57
C GLN A 326 59.23 43.23 -25.78
N LYS A 327 59.96 42.95 -26.87
CA LYS A 327 59.70 43.60 -28.17
C LYS A 327 58.36 43.10 -28.73
N PRO A 328 57.66 43.88 -29.56
CA PRO A 328 56.36 43.49 -30.11
C PRO A 328 56.36 42.17 -30.91
N SER A 329 57.49 41.78 -31.51
CA SER A 329 57.64 40.48 -32.16
C SER A 329 57.63 39.34 -31.16
N ASP A 330 58.46 39.43 -30.14
CA ASP A 330 58.70 38.36 -29.18
C ASP A 330 57.46 38.18 -28.28
N ALA A 331 56.79 39.30 -27.98
CA ALA A 331 55.53 39.29 -27.26
C ALA A 331 54.39 38.67 -28.08
N ALA A 332 54.37 38.83 -29.41
CA ALA A 332 53.40 38.17 -30.28
C ALA A 332 53.61 36.64 -30.29
N THR A 333 54.86 36.18 -30.39
CA THR A 333 55.21 34.76 -30.31
C THR A 333 54.79 34.16 -28.96
N LEU A 334 55.07 34.87 -27.86
CA LEU A 334 54.71 34.44 -26.51
C LEU A 334 53.20 34.31 -26.34
N LEU A 335 52.42 35.30 -26.79
CA LEU A 335 50.97 35.26 -26.68
C LEU A 335 50.35 34.16 -27.55
N LEU A 336 50.86 33.94 -28.77
CA LEU A 336 50.39 32.82 -29.61
C LEU A 336 50.70 31.46 -28.97
N ALA A 337 51.87 31.31 -28.35
CA ALA A 337 52.24 30.08 -27.66
C ALA A 337 51.38 29.81 -26.41
N VAL A 338 50.95 30.86 -25.70
CA VAL A 338 50.03 30.74 -24.55
C VAL A 338 48.60 30.44 -25.00
N ALA A 339 48.14 31.07 -26.09
CA ALA A 339 46.80 30.83 -26.64
C ALA A 339 46.65 29.42 -27.22
N PHE A 340 47.70 28.94 -27.89
CA PHE A 340 47.70 27.68 -28.62
C PHE A 340 48.96 26.88 -28.28
N PRO A 341 49.01 26.27 -27.07
CA PRO A 341 50.15 25.48 -26.66
C PRO A 341 50.34 24.30 -27.63
N ASP A 342 51.50 24.25 -28.29
CA ASP A 342 51.87 23.11 -29.12
C ASP A 342 52.22 21.93 -28.19
N PRO A 343 51.45 20.84 -28.21
CA PRO A 343 51.68 19.69 -27.32
C PRO A 343 53.05 19.02 -27.55
N LEU A 344 53.70 19.30 -28.69
CA LEU A 344 55.01 18.76 -29.04
C LEU A 344 56.17 19.70 -28.69
N ASN A 345 55.90 20.93 -28.24
CA ASN A 345 56.95 21.88 -27.90
C ASN A 345 57.41 21.70 -26.43
N PRO A 346 58.63 21.16 -26.18
CA PRO A 346 59.14 20.94 -24.83
C PRO A 346 59.47 22.24 -24.08
N GLN A 347 59.44 23.39 -24.77
CA GLN A 347 59.59 24.72 -24.17
C GLN A 347 58.25 25.39 -23.88
N ALA A 348 57.12 24.72 -24.11
CA ALA A 348 55.82 25.23 -23.70
C ALA A 348 55.85 25.49 -22.18
N PRO A 349 55.32 26.63 -21.71
CA PRO A 349 55.31 26.92 -20.28
C PRO A 349 54.57 25.82 -19.52
N PRO A 350 55.02 25.47 -18.29
CA PRO A 350 54.56 24.30 -17.54
C PRO A 350 53.17 24.53 -16.95
N PHE A 351 52.15 24.68 -17.80
CA PHE A 351 50.76 24.74 -17.36
C PHE A 351 50.16 23.33 -17.38
N PRO A 352 49.41 22.95 -16.33
CA PRO A 352 48.82 21.62 -16.25
C PRO A 352 47.82 21.40 -17.40
N PRO A 353 47.90 20.28 -18.14
CA PRO A 353 47.08 20.01 -19.33
C PRO A 353 45.59 19.73 -19.02
N ASP A 354 45.20 19.69 -17.75
CA ASP A 354 43.86 19.26 -17.32
C ASP A 354 42.88 20.43 -17.10
N GLU A 355 43.31 21.70 -17.24
CA GLU A 355 42.43 22.87 -17.20
C GLU A 355 42.05 23.28 -18.64
N SER A 356 40.86 22.84 -19.05
CA SER A 356 40.30 23.08 -20.38
C SER A 356 40.33 24.57 -20.78
N PHE A 357 41.19 24.89 -21.73
CA PHE A 357 41.04 25.98 -22.71
C PHE A 357 40.77 27.40 -22.16
N GLU A 358 41.58 27.88 -21.20
CA GLU A 358 41.60 29.32 -20.86
C GLU A 358 42.64 30.12 -21.67
N GLY A 359 43.50 29.49 -22.48
CA GLY A 359 44.61 30.15 -23.17
C GLY A 359 44.20 31.40 -23.98
N PRO A 360 43.24 31.29 -24.92
CA PRO A 360 42.77 32.43 -25.70
C PRO A 360 42.14 33.52 -24.82
N ASP A 361 41.29 33.16 -23.86
CA ASP A 361 40.63 34.10 -22.94
C ASP A 361 41.65 34.86 -22.06
N LEU A 362 42.71 34.17 -21.63
CA LEU A 362 43.81 34.75 -20.85
C LEU A 362 44.62 35.76 -21.68
N VAL A 363 44.96 35.40 -22.93
CA VAL A 363 45.65 36.29 -23.87
C VAL A 363 44.81 37.53 -24.15
N MET A 364 43.50 37.37 -24.21
CA MET A 364 42.57 38.47 -24.38
C MET A 364 42.58 39.45 -23.20
N ASP A 365 42.50 38.95 -21.98
CA ASP A 365 42.60 39.77 -20.78
C ASP A 365 43.95 40.50 -20.71
N VAL A 366 45.04 39.83 -21.11
CA VAL A 366 46.39 40.43 -21.18
C VAL A 366 46.44 41.56 -22.20
N LEU A 367 45.94 41.35 -23.42
CA LEU A 367 45.92 42.38 -24.46
C LEU A 367 45.11 43.61 -24.03
N LEU A 368 44.04 43.44 -23.26
CA LEU A 368 43.26 44.55 -22.70
C LEU A 368 44.06 45.39 -21.69
N GLN A 369 45.03 44.80 -20.98
CA GLN A 369 45.92 45.51 -20.04
C GLN A 369 47.13 46.19 -20.69
N VAL A 370 47.43 45.91 -21.96
CA VAL A 370 48.54 46.52 -22.70
C VAL A 370 48.11 47.87 -23.30
N PRO A 371 48.95 48.93 -23.24
CA PRO A 371 48.63 50.21 -23.88
C PRO A 371 48.29 50.06 -25.37
N SER A 372 47.29 50.81 -25.84
CA SER A 372 46.70 50.66 -27.18
C SER A 372 47.72 50.74 -28.33
N VAL A 373 48.74 51.58 -28.20
CA VAL A 373 49.82 51.74 -29.19
C VAL A 373 50.60 50.44 -29.38
N ASN A 374 51.05 49.83 -28.26
CA ASN A 374 51.82 48.59 -28.29
C ASN A 374 50.91 47.41 -28.67
N ARG A 375 49.66 47.43 -28.24
CA ARG A 375 48.67 46.39 -28.56
C ARG A 375 48.46 46.24 -30.07
N ALA A 376 48.26 47.35 -30.79
CA ALA A 376 48.07 47.30 -32.24
C ALA A 376 49.32 46.78 -32.97
N GLU A 377 50.51 47.11 -32.48
CA GLU A 377 51.76 46.59 -33.06
C GLU A 377 51.91 45.08 -32.81
N ILE A 378 51.65 44.61 -31.58
CA ILE A 378 51.68 43.19 -31.21
C ILE A 378 50.69 42.38 -32.04
N MET A 379 49.43 42.82 -32.15
CA MET A 379 48.41 42.13 -32.95
C MET A 379 48.81 42.03 -34.43
N ASN A 380 49.37 43.10 -35.00
CA ASN A 380 49.87 43.06 -36.38
C ASN A 380 51.04 42.07 -36.55
N LYS A 381 51.86 41.87 -35.51
CA LYS A 381 52.94 40.88 -35.52
C LYS A 381 52.40 39.45 -35.39
N MET A 382 51.40 39.21 -34.55
CA MET A 382 50.74 37.91 -34.42
C MET A 382 50.20 37.43 -35.78
N VAL A 383 49.49 38.30 -36.52
CA VAL A 383 48.96 37.97 -37.86
C VAL A 383 50.06 37.59 -38.84
N ARG A 384 51.23 38.25 -38.77
CA ARG A 384 52.37 37.96 -39.64
C ARG A 384 53.06 36.64 -39.29
N GLU A 385 53.02 36.26 -38.02
CA GLU A 385 53.66 35.05 -37.52
C GLU A 385 52.79 33.81 -37.74
N ASN A 386 51.51 33.88 -37.36
CA ASN A 386 50.53 32.83 -37.62
C ASN A 386 49.14 33.43 -37.87
N ALA A 387 48.80 33.60 -39.15
CA ALA A 387 47.54 34.22 -39.56
C ALA A 387 46.31 33.41 -39.14
N GLU A 388 46.39 32.08 -39.17
CA GLU A 388 45.25 31.20 -38.84
C GLU A 388 44.92 31.24 -37.35
N GLN A 389 45.93 31.08 -36.48
CA GLN A 389 45.76 31.17 -35.03
C GLN A 389 45.34 32.57 -34.59
N SER A 390 45.90 33.60 -35.21
CA SER A 390 45.52 34.99 -34.91
C SER A 390 44.09 35.29 -35.34
N ALA A 391 43.66 34.79 -36.51
CA ALA A 391 42.29 34.94 -36.96
C ALA A 391 41.29 34.29 -36.00
N LEU A 392 41.60 33.09 -35.49
CA LEU A 392 40.76 32.40 -34.50
C LEU A 392 40.69 33.17 -33.18
N LEU A 393 41.83 33.71 -32.70
CA LEU A 393 41.85 34.54 -31.50
C LEU A 393 41.06 35.84 -31.67
N PHE A 394 41.12 36.47 -32.86
CA PHE A 394 40.40 37.71 -33.14
C PHE A 394 38.91 37.51 -33.36
N ASP A 395 38.51 36.39 -33.96
CA ASP A 395 37.10 36.01 -34.10
C ASP A 395 36.43 35.88 -32.71
N MET A 396 37.18 35.38 -31.71
CA MET A 396 36.73 35.35 -30.32
C MET A 396 36.61 36.75 -29.67
N MET A 397 37.32 37.77 -30.17
CA MET A 397 37.19 39.16 -29.66
C MET A 397 36.00 39.88 -30.28
N ASP A 398 35.84 39.72 -31.59
CA ASP A 398 34.81 40.40 -32.38
C ASP A 398 33.44 39.75 -32.18
N ASN A 399 33.43 38.55 -31.60
CA ASN A 399 32.28 37.89 -31.03
C ASN A 399 32.33 38.02 -29.50
N PRO A 400 32.16 39.23 -28.93
CA PRO A 400 32.14 39.39 -27.48
C PRO A 400 30.95 38.58 -27.01
N LYS A 401 31.18 37.39 -26.42
CA LYS A 401 30.19 36.47 -25.83
C LYS A 401 28.91 37.26 -25.56
N THR A 402 28.00 37.28 -26.54
CA THR A 402 26.66 37.76 -26.29
C THR A 402 26.20 36.78 -25.23
N GLY A 403 25.88 37.27 -24.04
CA GLY A 403 25.37 36.46 -22.93
C GLY A 403 24.00 35.86 -23.23
N LEU A 404 23.79 35.36 -24.45
CA LEU A 404 22.77 34.41 -24.82
C LEU A 404 23.37 33.05 -24.52
N GLU A 405 23.21 32.68 -23.26
CA GLU A 405 23.28 31.30 -22.80
C GLU A 405 22.64 30.39 -23.86
N GLU A 406 23.43 29.52 -24.49
CA GLU A 406 22.92 28.30 -25.14
C GLU A 406 22.45 27.28 -24.08
N GLY A 407 21.73 27.76 -23.06
CA GLY A 407 20.98 26.97 -22.10
C GLY A 407 19.61 26.64 -22.67
N GLY A 408 19.58 25.86 -23.75
CA GLY A 408 18.35 25.53 -24.46
C GLY A 408 18.53 24.30 -25.34
N GLU A 409 18.89 23.17 -24.73
CA GLU A 409 18.69 21.85 -25.34
C GLU A 409 17.21 21.71 -25.70
N THR A 410 16.90 22.03 -26.95
CA THR A 410 15.65 21.63 -27.58
C THR A 410 15.81 20.16 -27.98
N THR A 411 15.58 19.27 -27.02
CA THR A 411 15.20 17.89 -27.34
C THR A 411 13.90 17.93 -28.12
N THR A 412 14.01 17.85 -29.45
CA THR A 412 12.87 17.66 -30.34
C THR A 412 12.49 16.17 -30.34
N PRO A 413 11.21 15.80 -30.15
CA PRO A 413 10.71 14.45 -30.37
C PRO A 413 10.57 14.08 -31.85
#